data_AF-A0A6V7X6Z5-F1
#
_entry.id   AF-A0A6V7X6Z5-F1
#
_cell.length_a   1.000
_cell.length_b   1.000
_cell.length_c   1.000
_cell.angle_alpha   90.00
_cell.angle_beta   90.00
_cell.angle_gamma   90.00
#
_symmetry.space_group_name_H-M   'P 1'
#
loop_
_entity.id
_entity.type
_entity.pdbx_description
1 polymer ?
#
loop_
_entity_poly.entity_id
_entity_poly.type
_entity_poly.pdbx_seq_one_letter_code
_entity_poly.pdbx_strand_id
1 'polypeptide(L)'
;MRGRFAYSVAGLSWFERKAAAALFSDPPKATYDEALNDFLAVYKLKPEWVENLVFLGKCYLAKNEKKEAIKYLKMAVEIGEKAKSSDCEEDSDVKEAKELLKKYK
;
A
#
# COMPACT_ATOMS: atom_id res chain seq x y z
N MET A 1 9.60 -4.69 3.81
CA MET A 1 10.10 -4.78 2.42
C MET A 1 9.44 -5.88 1.58
N ARG A 2 9.15 -7.08 2.11
CA ARG A 2 8.46 -8.14 1.34
C ARG A 2 7.07 -7.74 0.81
N GLY A 3 6.23 -7.11 1.64
CA GLY A 3 4.90 -6.63 1.20
C GLY A 3 4.94 -5.62 0.05
N ARG A 4 5.91 -4.70 0.05
CA ARG A 4 6.10 -3.71 -1.04
C ARG A 4 6.51 -4.39 -2.34
N PHE A 5 7.43 -5.36 -2.26
CA PHE A 5 7.81 -6.18 -3.41
C PHE A 5 6.62 -6.97 -3.96
N ALA A 6 5.87 -7.64 -3.08
CA ALA A 6 4.68 -8.41 -3.47
C ALA A 6 3.61 -7.53 -4.15
N TYR A 7 3.36 -6.33 -3.61
CA TYR A 7 2.44 -5.36 -4.20
C TYR A 7 2.88 -4.91 -5.61
N SER A 8 4.16 -4.57 -5.78
CA SER A 8 4.71 -4.16 -7.08
C SER A 8 4.64 -5.28 -8.11
N VAL A 9 4.98 -6.51 -7.73
CA VAL A 9 4.93 -7.68 -8.62
C VAL A 9 3.49 -8.05 -8.99
N ALA A 10 2.54 -7.93 -8.06
CA ALA A 10 1.12 -8.16 -8.32
C ALA A 10 0.57 -7.20 -9.39
N GLY A 11 1.03 -5.95 -9.38
CA GLY A 11 0.61 -4.89 -10.31
C GLY A 11 1.20 -4.93 -11.72
N LEU A 12 2.14 -5.83 -12.03
CA LEU A 12 2.74 -5.90 -13.37
C LEU A 12 1.70 -6.22 -14.46
N SER A 13 1.78 -5.53 -15.59
CA SER A 13 1.02 -5.88 -16.80
C SER A 13 1.48 -7.22 -17.38
N TRP A 14 0.66 -7.81 -18.26
CA TRP A 14 1.04 -9.03 -18.99
C TRP A 14 2.38 -8.88 -19.74
N PHE A 15 2.64 -7.70 -20.31
CA PHE A 15 3.87 -7.43 -21.05
C PHE A 15 5.09 -7.36 -20.12
N GLU A 16 4.98 -6.65 -18.99
CA GLU A 16 6.06 -6.58 -18.00
C GLU A 16 6.37 -7.96 -17.39
N ARG A 17 5.33 -8.79 -17.15
CA ARG A 17 5.53 -10.19 -16.74
C ARG A 17 6.28 -11.00 -17.79
N LYS A 18 5.97 -10.79 -19.08
CA LYS A 18 6.64 -11.48 -20.19
C LYS A 18 8.09 -11.05 -20.36
N ALA A 19 8.38 -9.75 -20.18
CA ALA A 19 9.74 -9.23 -20.16
C ALA A 19 10.55 -9.78 -18.98
N ALA A 20 9.96 -9.82 -17.77
CA ALA A 20 10.59 -10.44 -16.60
C ALA A 20 10.87 -11.93 -16.83
N ALA A 21 9.93 -12.68 -17.41
CA ALA A 21 10.13 -14.10 -17.72
C ALA A 21 11.22 -14.38 -18.76
N ALA A 22 11.50 -13.41 -19.65
CA ALA A 22 12.58 -13.52 -20.62
C ALA A 22 13.97 -13.33 -19.99
N LEU A 23 14.05 -12.53 -18.91
CA LEU A 23 15.29 -12.27 -18.16
C LEU A 23 15.50 -13.27 -17.01
N PHE A 24 14.41 -13.77 -16.41
CA PHE A 24 14.40 -14.64 -15.25
C PHE A 24 13.58 -15.89 -15.58
N SER A 25 14.17 -17.08 -15.41
CA SER A 25 13.57 -18.36 -15.82
C SER A 25 12.20 -18.66 -15.19
N ASP A 26 11.90 -18.10 -14.01
CA ASP A 26 10.55 -18.09 -13.44
C ASP A 26 10.23 -16.65 -12.99
N PRO A 27 9.26 -15.96 -13.62
CA PRO A 27 8.89 -14.61 -13.21
C PRO A 27 8.32 -14.65 -11.78
N PRO A 28 8.68 -13.69 -10.91
CA PRO A 28 8.15 -13.66 -9.56
C PRO A 28 6.62 -13.59 -9.62
N LYS A 29 5.97 -14.55 -8.96
CA LYS A 29 4.52 -14.58 -8.78
C LYS A 29 4.26 -14.10 -7.36
N ALA A 30 3.70 -12.90 -7.26
CA ALA A 30 3.21 -12.39 -5.99
C ALA A 30 1.81 -11.81 -6.19
N THR A 31 0.99 -11.95 -5.16
CA THR A 31 -0.42 -11.56 -5.17
C THR A 31 -0.68 -10.38 -4.23
N TYR A 32 -1.75 -9.64 -4.49
CA TYR A 32 -2.20 -8.61 -3.55
C TYR A 32 -2.60 -9.20 -2.19
N ASP A 33 -2.99 -10.47 -2.14
CA ASP A 33 -3.29 -11.19 -0.89
C ASP A 33 -2.05 -11.43 -0.03
N GLU A 34 -0.94 -11.85 -0.65
CA GLU A 34 0.33 -12.00 0.07
C GLU A 34 0.85 -10.65 0.58
N ALA A 35 0.76 -9.60 -0.25
CA ALA A 35 1.09 -8.25 0.17
C ALA A 35 0.21 -7.78 1.35
N LEU A 36 -1.10 -8.02 1.26
CA LEU A 36 -2.06 -7.66 2.30
C LEU A 36 -1.75 -8.38 3.62
N ASN A 37 -1.48 -9.69 3.58
CA ASN A 37 -1.14 -10.47 4.77
C ASN A 37 0.14 -9.93 5.45
N ASP A 38 1.15 -9.56 4.67
CA ASP A 38 2.38 -8.96 5.19
C ASP A 38 2.11 -7.63 5.89
N PHE A 39 1.37 -6.73 5.24
CA PHE A 39 1.06 -5.42 5.81
C PHE A 39 0.11 -5.51 7.02
N LEU A 40 -0.77 -6.52 7.07
CA LEU A 40 -1.59 -6.80 8.26
C LEU A 40 -0.74 -7.33 9.42
N ALA A 41 0.28 -8.14 9.17
CA ALA A 41 1.21 -8.57 10.20
C ALA A 41 2.02 -7.39 10.77
N VAL A 42 2.47 -6.48 9.91
CA VAL A 42 3.14 -5.23 10.35
C VAL A 42 2.18 -4.34 11.14
N TYR A 43 0.93 -4.21 10.70
CA TYR A 43 -0.09 -3.42 11.40
C TYR A 43 -0.34 -3.91 12.83
N LYS A 44 -0.32 -5.23 13.06
CA LYS A 44 -0.41 -5.80 14.42
C LYS A 44 0.74 -5.39 15.34
N LEU A 45 1.93 -5.11 14.78
CA LEU A 45 3.12 -4.72 15.54
C LEU A 45 3.24 -3.21 15.70
N LYS A 46 2.88 -2.45 14.66
CA LYS A 46 2.99 -0.98 14.59
C LYS A 46 1.76 -0.40 13.88
N PRO A 47 0.63 -0.24 14.60
CA PRO A 47 -0.62 0.21 14.00
C PRO A 47 -0.58 1.66 13.51
N GLU A 48 0.33 2.47 14.06
CA GLU A 48 0.47 3.89 13.73
C GLU A 48 1.48 4.17 12.61
N TRP A 49 2.02 3.13 11.97
CA TRP A 49 2.95 3.33 10.87
C TRP A 49 2.21 3.76 9.60
N VAL A 50 2.29 5.05 9.28
CA VAL A 50 1.58 5.71 8.17
C VAL A 50 1.83 5.01 6.82
N GLU A 51 3.09 4.77 6.44
CA GLU A 51 3.44 4.08 5.17
C GLU A 51 2.70 2.73 5.07
N ASN A 52 2.68 1.95 6.15
CA ASN A 52 2.01 0.65 6.19
C ASN A 52 0.49 0.77 5.98
N LEU A 53 -0.15 1.76 6.60
CA LEU A 53 -1.58 2.02 6.44
C LEU A 53 -1.93 2.43 5.00
N VAL A 54 -1.07 3.21 4.34
CA VAL A 54 -1.23 3.56 2.93
C VAL A 54 -1.16 2.31 2.05
N PHE A 55 -0.19 1.43 2.29
CA PHE A 55 -0.09 0.17 1.54
C PHE A 55 -1.27 -0.78 1.80
N LEU A 56 -1.79 -0.86 3.02
CA LEU A 56 -3.04 -1.58 3.29
C LEU A 56 -4.19 -1.02 2.44
N GLY A 57 -4.35 0.30 2.44
CA GLY A 57 -5.33 0.99 1.60
C GLY A 57 -5.21 0.62 0.13
N LYS A 58 -4.00 0.68 -0.43
CA LYS A 58 -3.69 0.30 -1.81
C LYS A 58 -4.00 -1.17 -2.12
N CYS A 59 -3.66 -2.09 -1.21
CA CYS A 59 -3.96 -3.51 -1.38
C CYS A 59 -5.46 -3.76 -1.45
N TYR A 60 -6.24 -3.15 -0.54
CA TYR A 60 -7.70 -3.25 -0.57
C TYR A 60 -8.31 -2.61 -1.82
N LEU A 61 -7.79 -1.47 -2.31
CA LEU A 61 -8.22 -0.89 -3.58
C LEU A 61 -7.95 -1.83 -4.76
N ALA A 62 -6.77 -2.45 -4.81
CA ALA A 62 -6.42 -3.41 -5.85
C ALA A 62 -7.32 -4.66 -5.83
N LYS A 63 -7.83 -5.03 -4.65
CA LYS A 63 -8.85 -6.07 -4.47
C LYS A 63 -10.29 -5.59 -4.64
N ASN A 64 -10.51 -4.33 -5.02
CA ASN A 64 -11.81 -3.68 -5.16
C ASN A 64 -12.65 -3.62 -3.85
N GLU A 65 -11.99 -3.76 -2.70
CA GLU A 65 -12.59 -3.68 -1.35
C GLU A 65 -12.54 -2.24 -0.83
N LYS A 66 -13.30 -1.36 -1.48
CA LYS A 66 -13.24 0.10 -1.25
C LYS A 66 -13.49 0.52 0.21
N LYS A 67 -14.38 -0.18 0.93
CA LYS A 67 -14.73 0.17 2.32
C LYS A 67 -13.53 0.06 3.25
N GLU A 68 -12.81 -1.07 3.21
CA GLU A 68 -11.60 -1.27 4.02
C GLU A 68 -10.48 -0.36 3.55
N ALA A 69 -10.33 -0.15 2.24
CA ALA A 69 -9.36 0.79 1.71
C ALA A 69 -9.52 2.20 2.31
N ILE A 70 -10.74 2.74 2.27
CA ILE A 70 -11.05 4.08 2.81
C ILE A 70 -10.76 4.14 4.31
N LYS A 71 -11.06 3.06 5.05
CA LYS A 71 -10.79 2.98 6.49
C LYS A 71 -9.29 3.15 6.80
N TYR A 72 -8.41 2.36 6.18
CA TYR A 72 -6.97 2.46 6.43
C TYR A 72 -6.36 3.77 5.92
N LEU A 73 -6.82 4.29 4.78
CA LEU A 73 -6.35 5.58 4.26
C LEU A 73 -6.75 6.74 5.18
N LYS A 74 -7.96 6.73 5.75
CA LYS A 74 -8.37 7.74 6.75
C LYS A 74 -7.51 7.67 8.01
N MET A 75 -7.22 6.46 8.49
CA MET A 75 -6.32 6.28 9.64
C MET A 75 -4.92 6.85 9.35
N ALA A 76 -4.37 6.60 8.15
CA ALA A 76 -3.08 7.14 7.75
C ALA A 76 -3.05 8.68 7.82
N VAL A 77 -4.11 9.33 7.31
CA VAL A 77 -4.23 10.79 7.35
C VAL A 77 -4.36 11.31 8.79
N GLU A 78 -5.21 10.69 9.60
CA GLU A 78 -5.42 11.11 10.99
C GLU A 78 -4.13 11.04 11.81
N ILE A 79 -3.39 9.94 11.69
CA ILE A 79 -2.13 9.73 12.42
C ILE A 79 -1.05 10.69 11.92
N GLY A 80 -0.92 10.83 10.59
CA GLY A 80 0.03 11.77 10.01
C GLY A 80 -0.25 13.23 10.34
N GLU A 81 -1.52 13.63 10.48
CA GLU A 81 -1.89 14.99 10.90
C GLU A 81 -1.61 15.22 12.39
N LYS A 82 -1.81 14.22 13.26
CA LYS A 82 -1.39 14.30 14.67
C LYS A 82 0.13 14.44 14.80
N ALA A 83 0.90 13.80 13.93
CA ALA A 83 2.36 13.89 13.95
C ALA A 83 2.90 15.24 13.46
N LYS A 84 2.15 16.00 12.65
CA LYS A 84 2.57 17.32 12.12
C LYS A 84 2.65 18.42 13.17
N SER A 85 2.21 18.21 14.41
CA SER A 85 2.38 19.20 15.47
C SER A 85 3.85 19.41 15.88
N SER A 86 4.82 18.74 15.24
CA SER A 86 6.25 18.83 15.54
C SER A 86 7.12 19.33 14.36
N ASP A 87 6.70 20.38 13.64
CA ASP A 87 7.51 21.14 12.65
C ASP A 87 8.07 20.37 11.43
N CYS A 88 7.56 19.18 11.12
CA CYS A 88 8.03 18.40 9.97
C CYS A 88 7.19 18.65 8.71
N GLU A 89 7.85 18.71 7.55
CA GLU A 89 7.21 18.78 6.24
C GLU A 89 6.12 17.71 6.08
N GLU A 90 5.13 18.04 5.26
CA GLU A 90 3.97 17.20 5.05
C GLU A 90 4.38 15.84 4.44
N ASP A 91 4.28 14.77 5.24
CA ASP A 91 4.70 13.42 4.87
C ASP A 91 4.10 12.98 3.52
N SER A 92 4.95 12.47 2.62
CA SER A 92 4.56 12.05 1.27
C SER A 92 3.46 10.99 1.29
N ASP A 93 3.48 10.09 2.27
CA ASP A 93 2.47 9.04 2.40
C ASP A 93 1.10 9.62 2.76
N VAL A 94 1.08 10.66 3.60
CA VAL A 94 -0.16 11.38 3.96
C VAL A 94 -0.74 12.10 2.76
N LYS A 95 0.10 12.73 1.93
CA LYS A 95 -0.35 13.36 0.67
C LYS A 95 -0.99 12.34 -0.25
N GLU A 96 -0.32 11.21 -0.46
CA GLU A 96 -0.84 10.13 -1.30
C GLU A 96 -2.16 9.57 -0.75
N ALA A 97 -2.27 9.37 0.56
CA ALA A 97 -3.50 8.92 1.18
C ALA A 97 -4.68 9.88 0.92
N LYS A 98 -4.44 11.19 1.00
CA LYS A 98 -5.44 12.22 0.68
C LYS A 98 -5.85 12.18 -0.78
N GLU A 99 -4.92 12.00 -1.70
CA GLU A 99 -5.20 11.89 -3.14
C GLU A 99 -6.05 10.65 -3.47
N LEU A 100 -5.68 9.49 -2.90
CA LEU A 100 -6.46 8.26 -3.04
C LEU A 100 -7.87 8.44 -2.47
N LEU A 101 -8.02 9.06 -1.30
CA LEU A 101 -9.34 9.33 -0.72
C LEU A 101 -10.19 10.27 -1.58
N LYS A 102 -9.59 11.25 -2.29
CA LYS A 102 -10.32 12.11 -3.24
C LYS A 102 -10.79 11.32 -4.46
N LYS A 103 -9.95 10.41 -4.96
CA LYS A 103 -10.23 9.60 -6.16
C LYS A 103 -11.30 8.55 -5.94
N TYR A 104 -11.39 8.00 -4.73
CA TYR A 104 -12.30 6.89 -4.39
C TYR A 104 -13.44 7.32 -3.43
N LYS A 105 -13.76 8.62 -3.41
CA LYS A 105 -14.82 9.21 -2.59
C LYS A 105 -16.22 8.94 -3.14
#